data_AF-A0A151RZ85-F1
#
_entry.id   AF-A0A151RZ85-F1
#
_cell.length_a   1.000
_cell.length_b   1.000
_cell.length_c   1.000
_cell.angle_alpha   90.00
_cell.angle_beta   90.00
_cell.angle_gamma   90.00
#
_symmetry.space_group_name_H-M   'P 1'
#
loop_
_entity.id
_entity.type
_entity.pdbx_description
1 polymer ?
#
loop_
_entity_poly.entity_id
_entity_poly.type
_entity_poly.pdbx_seq_one_letter_code
_entity_poly.pdbx_strand_id
1 'polypeptide(L)'
;MSIDMRTRVIGCKSSFQIWDKIHAYFHAHTNAKARQLRSDLRSTTLDNRSVSDYLLRIQSLVDALTAIGNSVYPKEHLDIVLEGLPEEYESTVSLISSRFDELSIEEVKTLLLAHESRLEKFKKKNLLSVNILETSSGSNSSTLPPQANLTHQDS
;
A
#
# COMPACT_ATOMS: atom_id res chain seq x y z
N MET A 1 -5.77 5.75 39.08
CA MET A 1 -7.15 5.27 38.78
C MET A 1 -7.87 6.41 38.08
N SER A 2 -8.28 6.26 36.80
CA SER A 2 -8.99 7.34 36.07
C SER A 2 -10.25 7.75 36.84
N ILE A 3 -10.61 9.03 36.79
CA ILE A 3 -11.74 9.58 37.56
C ILE A 3 -13.07 8.89 37.22
N ASP A 4 -13.20 8.41 35.98
CA ASP A 4 -14.33 7.64 35.44
C ASP A 4 -14.49 6.26 36.08
N MET A 5 -13.39 5.71 36.61
CA MET A 5 -13.43 4.41 37.27
C MET A 5 -14.02 4.53 38.67
N ARG A 6 -13.70 5.61 39.38
CA ARG A 6 -14.22 5.86 40.73
C ARG A 6 -15.73 6.03 40.70
N THR A 7 -16.26 6.75 39.72
CA THR A 7 -17.70 6.98 39.57
C THR A 7 -18.46 5.67 39.24
N ARG A 8 -17.87 4.76 38.45
CA ARG A 8 -18.49 3.47 38.09
C ARG A 8 -18.71 2.53 39.27
N VAL A 9 -17.85 2.59 40.29
CA VAL A 9 -17.88 1.69 41.45
C VAL A 9 -18.64 2.28 42.65
N ILE A 10 -19.18 3.50 42.55
CA ILE A 10 -20.03 4.09 43.58
C ILE A 10 -21.25 3.18 43.80
N GLY A 11 -21.56 2.91 45.08
CA GLY A 11 -22.71 2.08 45.48
C GLY A 11 -22.45 0.56 45.48
N CYS A 12 -21.26 0.10 45.07
CA CYS A 12 -20.90 -1.32 45.22
C CYS A 12 -20.80 -1.69 46.70
N LYS A 13 -21.46 -2.79 47.09
CA LYS A 13 -21.52 -3.24 48.50
C LYS A 13 -20.52 -4.33 48.84
N SER A 14 -19.81 -4.86 47.84
CA SER A 14 -18.80 -5.91 48.02
C SER A 14 -17.65 -5.74 47.04
N SER A 15 -16.49 -6.29 47.41
CA SER A 15 -15.32 -6.38 46.52
C SER A 15 -15.64 -7.11 45.22
N PHE A 16 -16.48 -8.13 45.26
CA PHE A 16 -16.95 -8.85 44.09
C PHE A 16 -17.67 -7.92 43.09
N GLN A 17 -18.60 -7.08 43.55
CA GLN A 17 -19.31 -6.13 42.68
C GLN A 17 -18.37 -5.08 42.06
N ILE A 18 -17.36 -4.65 42.82
CA ILE A 18 -16.33 -3.74 42.31
C ILE A 18 -15.55 -4.45 41.20
N TRP A 19 -15.03 -5.65 41.47
CA TRP A 19 -14.28 -6.44 40.48
C TRP A 19 -15.09 -6.70 39.22
N ASP A 20 -16.34 -7.13 39.35
CA ASP A 20 -17.21 -7.44 38.22
C ASP A 20 -17.44 -6.21 37.32
N LYS A 21 -17.75 -5.04 37.90
CA LYS A 21 -17.92 -3.80 37.12
C LYS A 21 -16.64 -3.37 36.41
N ILE A 22 -15.50 -3.45 37.10
CA ILE A 22 -14.19 -3.12 36.55
C ILE A 22 -13.86 -4.05 35.38
N HIS A 23 -14.04 -5.35 35.59
CA HIS A 23 -13.79 -6.39 34.62
C HIS A 23 -14.68 -6.20 33.39
N ALA A 24 -16.00 -6.06 33.58
CA ALA A 24 -16.96 -5.81 32.51
C ALA A 24 -16.61 -4.56 31.69
N TYR A 25 -16.19 -3.47 32.36
CA TYR A 25 -15.77 -2.25 31.68
C TYR A 25 -14.55 -2.46 30.78
N PHE A 26 -13.49 -3.06 31.32
CA PHE A 26 -12.27 -3.30 30.53
C PHE A 26 -12.51 -4.34 29.43
N HIS A 27 -13.33 -5.35 29.67
CA HIS A 27 -13.75 -6.29 28.61
C HIS A 27 -14.47 -5.58 27.48
N ALA A 28 -15.48 -4.76 27.79
CA ALA A 28 -16.19 -4.00 26.77
C ALA A 28 -15.27 -3.05 26.01
N HIS A 29 -14.38 -2.34 26.73
CA HIS A 29 -13.43 -1.40 26.14
C HIS A 29 -12.41 -2.09 25.23
N THR A 30 -11.79 -3.18 25.68
CA THR A 30 -10.83 -3.96 24.89
C THR A 30 -11.49 -4.56 23.65
N ASN A 31 -12.71 -5.08 23.78
CA ASN A 31 -13.47 -5.60 22.64
C ASN A 31 -13.83 -4.52 21.62
N ALA A 32 -14.22 -3.32 22.07
CA ALA A 32 -14.47 -2.20 21.19
C ALA A 32 -13.19 -1.79 20.44
N LYS A 33 -12.06 -1.70 21.17
CA LYS A 33 -10.76 -1.39 20.58
C LYS A 33 -10.31 -2.44 19.57
N ALA A 34 -10.51 -3.73 19.85
CA ALA A 34 -10.21 -4.80 18.90
C ALA A 34 -11.02 -4.69 17.60
N ARG A 35 -12.32 -4.35 17.70
CA ARG A 35 -13.17 -4.11 16.53
C ARG A 35 -12.69 -2.92 15.71
N GLN A 36 -12.36 -1.81 16.38
CA GLN A 36 -11.81 -0.63 15.72
C GLN A 36 -10.51 -0.96 14.98
N LEU A 37 -9.55 -1.61 15.65
CA LEU A 37 -8.28 -1.97 15.03
C LEU A 37 -8.45 -2.91 13.83
N ARG A 38 -9.38 -3.87 13.90
CA ARG A 38 -9.73 -4.72 12.74
C ARG A 38 -10.33 -3.94 11.59
N SER A 39 -11.21 -2.98 11.89
CA SER A 39 -11.79 -2.10 10.88
C SER A 39 -10.70 -1.28 10.20
N ASP A 40 -9.83 -0.65 10.99
CA ASP A 40 -8.70 0.14 10.49
C ASP A 40 -7.79 -0.72 9.60
N LEU A 41 -7.50 -1.95 10.04
CA LEU A 41 -6.66 -2.90 9.33
C LEU A 41 -7.23 -3.28 7.96
N ARG A 42 -8.52 -3.60 7.87
CA ARG A 42 -9.20 -3.91 6.60
C ARG A 42 -9.38 -2.71 5.69
N SER A 43 -9.48 -1.50 6.25
CA SER A 43 -9.57 -0.26 5.47
C SER A 43 -8.22 0.30 5.03
N THR A 44 -7.11 -0.33 5.42
CA THR A 44 -5.77 0.17 5.08
C THR A 44 -5.44 -0.21 3.63
N THR A 45 -5.29 0.80 2.79
CA THR A 45 -4.90 0.67 1.37
C THR A 45 -3.55 1.34 1.13
N LEU A 46 -2.85 0.97 0.05
CA LEU A 46 -1.57 1.59 -0.31
C LEU A 46 -1.75 3.09 -0.63
N ASP A 47 -2.78 3.44 -1.39
CA ASP A 47 -3.08 4.80 -1.87
C ASP A 47 -1.83 5.54 -2.39
N ASN A 48 -1.65 6.80 -1.97
CA ASN A 48 -0.53 7.67 -2.31
C ASN A 48 0.71 7.46 -1.40
N ARG A 49 0.80 6.34 -0.66
CA ARG A 49 1.93 6.04 0.24
C ARG A 49 2.93 5.11 -0.45
N SER A 50 4.15 5.07 0.08
CA SER A 50 5.12 4.04 -0.33
C SER A 50 4.69 2.66 0.20
N VAL A 51 5.13 1.60 -0.48
CA VAL A 51 4.93 0.22 -0.02
C VAL A 51 5.52 0.01 1.37
N SER A 52 6.64 0.67 1.68
CA SER A 52 7.27 0.59 3.00
C SER A 52 6.36 1.17 4.10
N ASP A 53 5.80 2.35 3.88
CA ASP A 53 4.91 3.00 4.85
C ASP A 53 3.60 2.21 5.04
N TYR A 54 3.07 1.67 3.95
CA TYR A 54 1.90 0.80 3.97
C TYR A 54 2.13 -0.47 4.80
N LEU A 55 3.23 -1.19 4.56
CA LEU A 55 3.57 -2.40 5.31
C LEU A 55 3.82 -2.10 6.79
N LEU A 56 4.49 -0.99 7.10
CA LEU A 56 4.70 -0.54 8.49
C LEU A 56 3.37 -0.23 9.19
N ARG A 57 2.44 0.42 8.48
CA ARG A 57 1.11 0.72 9.02
C ARG A 57 0.34 -0.55 9.35
N ILE A 58 0.33 -1.53 8.45
CA ILE A 58 -0.30 -2.84 8.69
C ILE A 58 0.35 -3.54 9.88
N GLN A 59 1.68 -3.62 9.93
CA GLN A 59 2.41 -4.23 11.04
C GLN A 59 2.03 -3.58 12.38
N SER A 60 1.96 -2.25 12.44
CA SER A 60 1.57 -1.53 13.66
C SER A 60 0.17 -1.90 14.17
N LEU A 61 -0.78 -2.17 13.26
CA LEU A 61 -2.13 -2.60 13.61
C LEU A 61 -2.16 -4.03 14.10
N VAL A 62 -1.42 -4.92 13.43
CA VAL A 62 -1.26 -6.32 13.82
C VAL A 62 -0.61 -6.43 15.20
N ASP A 63 0.41 -5.63 15.47
CA ASP A 63 1.07 -5.57 16.78
C ASP A 63 0.11 -5.05 17.86
N ALA A 64 -0.66 -4.00 17.56
CA ALA A 64 -1.66 -3.46 18.49
C ALA A 64 -2.78 -4.47 18.81
N LEU A 65 -3.22 -5.24 17.82
CA LEU A 65 -4.18 -6.34 17.96
C LEU A 65 -3.61 -7.48 18.80
N THR A 66 -2.37 -7.88 18.53
CA THR A 66 -1.65 -8.90 19.31
C THR A 66 -1.47 -8.48 20.77
N ALA A 67 -1.14 -7.21 21.02
CA ALA A 67 -0.96 -6.66 22.36
C ALA A 67 -2.23 -6.72 23.24
N ILE A 68 -3.41 -6.75 22.63
CA ILE A 68 -4.69 -6.89 23.35
C ILE A 68 -5.25 -8.32 23.31
N GLY A 69 -4.42 -9.30 22.94
CA GLY A 69 -4.78 -10.72 22.90
C GLY A 69 -5.62 -11.11 21.69
N ASN A 70 -5.62 -10.30 20.63
CA ASN A 70 -6.40 -10.54 19.42
C ASN A 70 -5.49 -10.74 18.21
N SER A 71 -4.71 -11.82 18.21
CA SER A 71 -3.70 -12.07 17.17
C SER A 71 -4.29 -12.26 15.77
N VAL A 72 -3.54 -11.84 14.76
CA VAL A 72 -3.84 -12.03 13.33
C VAL A 72 -3.02 -13.21 12.82
N TYR A 73 -3.67 -14.14 12.12
CA TYR A 73 -2.95 -15.31 11.57
C TYR A 73 -2.07 -14.91 10.38
N PRO A 74 -0.94 -15.59 10.12
CA PRO A 74 -0.06 -15.24 9.01
C PRO A 74 -0.77 -15.18 7.64
N LYS A 75 -1.68 -16.13 7.38
CA LYS A 75 -2.50 -16.15 6.16
C LYS A 75 -3.44 -14.94 6.08
N GLU A 76 -4.16 -14.65 7.17
CA GLU A 76 -5.03 -13.48 7.27
C GLU A 76 -4.24 -12.18 7.07
N HIS A 77 -3.03 -12.08 7.63
CA HIS A 77 -2.14 -10.94 7.44
C HIS A 77 -1.77 -10.78 5.96
N LEU A 78 -1.41 -11.87 5.28
CA LEU A 78 -1.09 -11.82 3.86
C LEU A 78 -2.29 -11.41 3.00
N ASP A 79 -3.47 -11.97 3.27
CA ASP A 79 -4.72 -11.59 2.58
C ASP A 79 -5.00 -10.09 2.70
N ILE A 80 -4.85 -9.54 3.91
CA ILE A 80 -5.05 -8.11 4.18
C ILE A 80 -4.04 -7.26 3.40
N VAL A 81 -2.77 -7.68 3.35
CA VAL A 81 -1.74 -6.97 2.59
C VAL A 81 -2.09 -6.93 1.10
N LEU A 82 -2.56 -8.03 0.53
CA LEU A 82 -2.90 -8.13 -0.89
C LEU A 82 -4.18 -7.38 -1.24
N GLU A 83 -5.20 -7.41 -0.38
CA GLU A 83 -6.49 -6.73 -0.57
C GLU A 83 -6.35 -5.20 -0.63
N GLY A 84 -5.36 -4.63 0.06
CA GLY A 84 -5.11 -3.19 0.08
C GLY A 84 -4.26 -2.65 -1.08
N LEU A 85 -3.86 -3.49 -2.04
CA LEU A 85 -3.03 -3.07 -3.18
C LEU A 85 -3.88 -2.54 -4.35
N PRO A 86 -3.39 -1.52 -5.08
CA PRO A 86 -4.08 -0.99 -6.25
C PRO A 86 -3.84 -1.86 -7.49
N GLU A 87 -4.64 -1.62 -8.54
CA GLU A 87 -4.67 -2.43 -9.78
C GLU A 87 -3.30 -2.58 -10.45
N GLU A 88 -2.42 -1.58 -10.31
CA GLU A 88 -1.05 -1.63 -10.82
C GLU A 88 -0.21 -2.80 -10.23
N TYR A 89 -0.62 -3.38 -9.11
CA TYR A 89 0.03 -4.55 -8.48
C TYR A 89 -0.64 -5.89 -8.81
N GLU A 90 -1.71 -5.96 -9.60
CA GLU A 90 -2.48 -7.19 -9.88
C GLU A 90 -1.60 -8.37 -10.35
N SER A 91 -0.61 -8.09 -11.20
CA SER A 91 0.33 -9.13 -11.66
C SER A 91 1.17 -9.72 -10.51
N THR A 92 1.54 -8.91 -9.52
CA THR A 92 2.26 -9.33 -8.33
C THR A 92 1.33 -10.04 -7.35
N VAL A 93 0.08 -9.56 -7.20
CA VAL A 93 -0.96 -10.23 -6.41
C VAL A 93 -1.19 -11.64 -6.94
N SER A 94 -1.42 -11.81 -8.25
CA SER A 94 -1.63 -13.11 -8.87
C SER A 94 -0.44 -14.07 -8.69
N LEU A 95 0.79 -13.55 -8.82
CA LEU A 95 2.01 -14.33 -8.57
C LEU A 95 2.07 -14.85 -7.13
N ILE A 96 1.79 -13.98 -6.16
CA ILE A 96 1.81 -14.32 -4.73
C ILE A 96 0.68 -15.32 -4.42
N SER A 97 -0.53 -15.07 -4.90
CA SER A 97 -1.69 -15.96 -4.71
C SER A 97 -1.45 -17.36 -5.28
N SER A 98 -0.71 -17.50 -6.39
CA SER A 98 -0.36 -18.81 -6.95
C SER A 98 0.61 -19.62 -6.08
N ARG A 99 1.35 -18.98 -5.17
CA ARG A 99 2.34 -19.61 -4.29
C ARG A 99 2.09 -19.31 -2.82
N PHE A 100 0.83 -19.07 -2.47
CA PHE A 100 0.43 -18.53 -1.17
C PHE A 100 0.88 -19.41 0.02
N ASP A 101 0.89 -20.74 -0.15
CA ASP A 101 1.33 -21.68 0.90
C ASP A 101 2.86 -21.83 1.00
N GLU A 102 3.61 -21.36 -0.01
CA GLU A 102 5.08 -21.46 -0.08
C GLU A 102 5.78 -20.18 0.41
N LEU A 103 5.10 -19.03 0.31
CA LEU A 103 5.69 -17.72 0.56
C LEU A 103 5.58 -17.29 2.02
N SER A 104 6.70 -16.80 2.55
CA SER A 104 6.74 -16.08 3.82
C SER A 104 6.32 -14.62 3.65
N ILE A 105 5.89 -13.99 4.75
CA ILE A 105 5.57 -12.56 4.80
C ILE A 105 6.77 -11.73 4.33
N GLU A 106 7.99 -12.12 4.69
CA GLU A 106 9.20 -11.35 4.34
C GLU A 106 9.52 -11.42 2.84
N GLU A 107 9.29 -12.56 2.20
CA GLU A 107 9.41 -12.70 0.74
C GLU A 107 8.36 -11.84 0.03
N VAL A 108 7.13 -11.81 0.54
CA VAL A 108 6.06 -10.95 -0.01
C VAL A 108 6.44 -9.47 0.08
N LYS A 109 6.94 -9.00 1.24
CA LYS A 109 7.43 -7.62 1.36
C LYS A 109 8.50 -7.30 0.32
N THR A 110 9.44 -8.23 0.14
CA THR A 110 10.54 -8.08 -0.83
C THR A 110 10.02 -7.98 -2.26
N LEU A 111 9.03 -8.81 -2.63
CA LEU A 111 8.40 -8.79 -3.95
C LEU A 111 7.67 -7.46 -4.20
N LEU A 112 6.92 -6.95 -3.21
CA LEU A 112 6.20 -5.68 -3.32
C LEU A 112 7.15 -4.48 -3.48
N LEU A 113 8.21 -4.42 -2.67
CA LEU A 113 9.23 -3.36 -2.79
C LEU A 113 9.97 -3.41 -4.13
N ALA A 114 10.28 -4.61 -4.62
CA ALA A 114 10.90 -4.79 -5.92
C ALA A 114 9.97 -4.34 -7.06
N HIS A 115 8.66 -4.57 -6.92
CA HIS A 115 7.65 -4.12 -7.88
C HIS A 115 7.52 -2.60 -7.90
N GLU A 116 7.42 -1.95 -6.73
CA GLU A 116 7.38 -0.49 -6.59
C GLU A 116 8.58 0.18 -7.28
N SER A 117 9.79 -0.34 -7.06
CA SER A 117 11.01 0.18 -7.71
C SER A 117 10.96 0.09 -9.24
N ARG A 118 10.33 -0.94 -9.80
CA ARG A 118 10.16 -1.07 -11.26
C ARG A 118 9.13 -0.08 -11.78
N LEU A 119 8.03 0.10 -11.05
CA LEU A 119 6.96 1.02 -11.42
C LEU A 119 7.46 2.47 -11.45
N GLU A 120 8.24 2.89 -10.46
CA GLU A 120 8.84 4.22 -10.41
C GLU A 120 9.81 4.47 -11.56
N LYS A 121 10.62 3.48 -11.94
CA LYS A 121 11.50 3.56 -13.12
C LYS A 121 10.68 3.71 -14.41
N PHE A 122 9.57 3.00 -14.52
CA PHE A 122 8.68 3.07 -15.69
C PHE A 122 7.99 4.43 -15.80
N LYS A 123 7.45 4.96 -14.69
CA LYS A 123 6.87 6.30 -14.60
C LYS A 123 7.88 7.39 -15.01
N LYS A 124 9.11 7.32 -14.49
CA LYS A 124 10.19 8.24 -14.84
C LYS A 124 10.56 8.17 -16.33
N LYS A 125 10.64 6.97 -16.91
CA LYS A 125 10.93 6.79 -18.35
C LYS A 125 9.85 7.41 -19.23
N ASN A 126 8.57 7.23 -18.87
CA ASN A 126 7.45 7.78 -19.63
C ASN A 126 7.43 9.32 -19.62
N LEU A 127 7.72 9.94 -18.47
CA LEU A 127 7.84 11.41 -18.37
C LEU A 127 8.93 11.97 -19.30
N LEU A 128 10.07 11.28 -19.43
CA LEU A 128 11.16 11.69 -20.30
C LEU A 128 10.81 11.58 -21.79
N SER A 129 9.97 10.60 -22.18
CA SER A 129 9.54 10.44 -23.58
C SER A 129 8.48 11.45 -24.03
N VAL A 130 7.65 11.99 -23.13
CA VAL A 130 6.60 12.97 -23.48
C VAL A 130 7.19 14.33 -23.85
N ASN A 131 8.32 14.71 -23.26
CA ASN A 131 8.92 16.04 -23.45
C ASN A 131 9.71 16.22 -24.78
N ILE A 132 9.72 15.22 -25.67
CA ILE A 132 10.49 15.25 -26.94
C ILE A 132 9.60 15.64 -28.14
N LEU A 133 8.26 15.64 -28.01
CA LEU A 133 7.33 15.85 -29.13
C LEU A 133 6.93 17.32 -29.38
N GLU A 134 7.38 18.29 -28.58
CA GLU A 134 6.98 19.71 -28.70
C GLU A 134 8.06 20.65 -29.28
N THR A 135 9.23 20.14 -29.67
CA THR A 135 10.30 20.97 -30.26
C THR A 135 10.76 20.45 -31.63
N SER A 136 9.84 20.34 -32.59
CA SER A 136 10.22 20.31 -34.01
C SER A 136 9.11 20.86 -34.92
N SER A 137 8.79 22.15 -34.75
CA SER A 137 8.22 22.95 -35.83
C SER A 137 9.08 24.20 -36.00
N GLY A 138 10.05 24.08 -36.91
CA GLY A 138 11.02 25.11 -37.25
C GLY A 138 11.66 24.80 -38.59
N SER A 139 10.82 24.67 -39.61
CA SER A 139 11.04 24.92 -41.04
C SER A 139 12.48 24.79 -41.58
N ASN A 140 12.80 23.64 -42.17
CA ASN A 140 13.96 23.49 -43.04
C ASN A 140 13.63 24.08 -44.42
N SER A 141 14.11 25.29 -44.71
CA SER A 141 14.06 25.88 -46.04
C SER A 141 14.99 25.13 -47.01
N SER A 142 14.45 24.88 -48.19
CA SER A 142 14.94 24.06 -49.28
C SER A 142 16.32 24.45 -49.86
N THR A 143 17.19 23.44 -49.94
CA THR A 143 18.01 22.99 -51.09
C THR A 143 18.70 24.03 -52.01
N LEU A 144 20.04 24.05 -51.96
CA LEU A 144 20.96 24.56 -52.99
C LEU A 144 21.20 23.51 -54.12
N PRO A 145 21.72 23.92 -55.31
CA PRO A 145 21.58 23.21 -56.59
C PRO A 145 22.79 22.31 -56.91
N PRO A 146 22.71 21.51 -58.00
CA PRO A 146 23.90 21.19 -58.78
C PRO A 146 23.74 21.54 -60.27
N GLN A 147 24.81 22.14 -60.81
CA GLN A 147 25.01 22.40 -62.23
C GLN A 147 25.39 21.13 -63.03
N ALA A 148 25.12 21.24 -64.33
CA ALA A 148 25.82 20.68 -65.49
C ALA A 148 25.68 19.17 -65.78
N ASN A 149 25.03 18.86 -66.92
CA ASN A 149 25.61 17.93 -67.87
C ASN A 149 25.27 18.33 -69.32
N LEU A 150 26.29 18.39 -70.17
CA LEU A 150 26.22 18.55 -71.61
C LEU A 150 25.69 17.24 -72.23
N THR A 151 24.84 17.33 -73.26
CA THR A 151 24.91 16.37 -74.38
C THR A 151 24.32 16.98 -75.64
N HIS A 152 25.07 16.75 -76.71
CA HIS A 152 24.93 17.22 -78.08
C HIS A 152 23.88 16.40 -78.88
N GLN A 153 23.30 17.05 -79.90
CA GLN A 153 23.02 16.54 -81.26
C GLN A 153 21.63 15.95 -81.62
N ASP A 154 20.89 16.70 -82.44
CA ASP A 154 20.29 16.43 -83.78
C ASP A 154 19.13 17.45 -83.97
N SER A 155 18.95 18.24 -85.04
CA SER A 155 19.39 18.24 -86.44
C SER A 155 19.55 19.67 -86.98
#